data_AF-A0A0M1JU76-F1
#
_entry.id   AF-A0A0M1JU76-F1
#
_cell.length_a   1.000
_cell.length_b   1.000
_cell.length_c   1.000
_cell.angle_alpha   90.00
_cell.angle_beta   90.00
_cell.angle_gamma   90.00
#
_symmetry.space_group_name_H-M   'P 1'
#
loop_
_entity.id
_entity.type
_entity.pdbx_description
1 polymer ?
#
loop_
_entity_poly.entity_id
_entity_poly.type
_entity_poly.pdbx_seq_one_letter_code
_entity_poly.pdbx_strand_id
1 'polypeptide(L)'
;MHLTILYRGQLNSCNYGCEYCPFAKQSANVEQLAEDKKVLERFTHWIATQTGKAFSIFFTPWGEALIYDWYQEALTDLSHKPNVQKVAIQTNLSGDLGWVKSANPETLAFWATFHPEWVSRADFLSQCRILDDFKFRFSVGVVGFVKFKAEIAALRQELPPHIYLWINAVKRELTTLALADRQFFEQIDPLYYLNTEYYPSLGYSCRAGSSVISVDGDGTMRRCHFIKEPIGNLYDRNFAQGLFDRPCSNATCHCHIGYVHLEYLHLDRVFGDSILERIPQKQFLD
;
A
#
# COMPACT_ATOMS: atom_id res chain seq x y z
N MET A 1 -16.26 -16.11 5.30
CA MET A 1 -15.09 -15.48 5.96
C MET A 1 -14.52 -14.45 4.99
N HIS A 2 -14.16 -13.25 5.48
CA HIS A 2 -13.41 -12.25 4.73
C HIS A 2 -12.00 -12.15 5.30
N LEU A 3 -10.99 -12.19 4.45
CA LEU A 3 -9.58 -12.06 4.83
C LEU A 3 -8.91 -10.95 4.02
N THR A 4 -8.24 -10.03 4.72
CA THR A 4 -7.35 -9.05 4.07
C THR A 4 -5.93 -9.61 4.00
N ILE A 5 -5.32 -9.56 2.81
CA ILE A 5 -3.97 -10.07 2.56
C ILE A 5 -3.07 -8.92 2.09
N LEU A 6 -2.04 -8.62 2.87
CA LEU A 6 -0.94 -7.76 2.46
C LEU A 6 0.10 -8.63 1.76
N TYR A 7 0.01 -8.71 0.43
CA TYR A 7 0.89 -9.55 -0.38
C TYR A 7 2.21 -8.85 -0.66
N ARG A 8 3.30 -9.58 -0.46
CA ARG A 8 4.67 -9.13 -0.76
C ARG A 8 5.42 -10.26 -1.45
N GLY A 9 5.53 -10.14 -2.78
CA GLY A 9 6.29 -11.06 -3.62
C GLY A 9 7.80 -10.98 -3.39
N GLN A 10 8.55 -11.57 -4.32
CA GLN A 10 10.02 -11.57 -4.28
C GLN A 10 10.62 -10.37 -4.99
N LEU A 11 9.82 -9.62 -5.75
CA LEU A 11 10.25 -8.43 -6.47
C LEU A 11 10.94 -7.43 -5.53
N ASN A 12 12.19 -7.13 -5.86
CA ASN A 12 13.05 -6.23 -5.10
C ASN A 12 13.79 -5.21 -5.99
N SER A 13 13.43 -5.13 -7.28
CA SER A 13 13.98 -4.18 -8.25
C SER A 13 13.02 -3.03 -8.51
N CYS A 14 13.56 -1.83 -8.66
CA CYS A 14 12.81 -0.62 -8.93
C CYS A 14 13.52 0.20 -10.02
N ASN A 15 12.75 0.86 -10.88
CA ASN A 15 13.29 1.81 -11.85
C ASN A 15 13.71 3.15 -11.22
N TYR A 16 13.34 3.41 -9.96
CA TYR A 16 13.79 4.56 -9.18
C TYR A 16 14.81 4.16 -8.11
N GLY A 17 15.88 4.93 -8.00
CA GLY A 17 16.96 4.76 -7.02
C GLY A 17 16.90 5.75 -5.84
N CYS A 18 15.70 5.98 -5.28
CA CYS A 18 15.49 6.97 -4.22
C CYS A 18 16.45 6.77 -3.03
N GLU A 19 17.16 7.83 -2.63
CA GLU A 19 18.14 7.76 -1.54
C GLU A 19 17.51 7.38 -0.20
N TYR A 20 16.31 7.87 0.05
CA TYR A 20 15.52 7.63 1.26
C TYR A 20 14.76 6.30 1.27
N CYS A 21 14.78 5.54 0.17
CA CYS A 21 14.06 4.28 0.11
C CYS A 21 14.73 3.25 1.03
N PRO A 22 14.01 2.67 2.00
CA PRO A 22 14.54 1.60 2.83
C PRO A 22 14.56 0.24 2.13
N PHE A 23 14.05 0.17 0.89
CA PHE A 23 13.87 -1.06 0.12
C PHE A 23 14.99 -1.25 -0.91
N ALA A 24 15.07 -2.47 -1.43
CA ALA A 24 16.20 -2.94 -2.22
C ALA A 24 16.47 -2.08 -3.47
N LYS A 25 17.71 -1.59 -3.58
CA LYS A 25 18.27 -0.91 -4.77
C LYS A 25 18.95 -1.93 -5.68
N GLN A 26 18.30 -3.07 -5.91
CA GLN A 26 18.91 -4.15 -6.69
C GLN A 26 18.50 -4.02 -8.16
N SER A 27 19.47 -4.20 -9.04
CA SER A 27 19.18 -4.39 -10.45
C SER A 27 18.37 -5.66 -10.63
N ALA A 28 17.40 -5.62 -11.55
CA ALA A 28 16.59 -6.79 -11.83
C ALA A 28 17.48 -7.93 -12.38
N ASN A 29 17.32 -9.12 -11.83
CA ASN A 29 17.94 -10.35 -12.30
C ASN A 29 16.87 -11.23 -12.96
N VAL A 30 17.17 -11.81 -14.12
CA VAL A 30 16.19 -12.57 -14.93
C VAL A 30 15.64 -13.77 -14.18
N GLU A 31 16.50 -14.52 -13.48
CA GLU A 31 16.09 -15.69 -12.70
C GLU A 31 15.18 -15.28 -11.53
N GLN A 32 15.48 -14.18 -10.85
CA GLN A 32 14.67 -13.62 -9.76
C GLN A 32 13.31 -13.13 -10.26
N LEU A 33 13.26 -12.44 -11.41
CA LEU A 33 12.00 -12.01 -12.03
C LEU A 33 11.14 -13.21 -12.46
N ALA A 34 11.77 -14.26 -13.01
CA ALA A 34 11.07 -15.47 -13.39
C ALA A 34 10.48 -16.20 -12.17
N GLU A 35 11.19 -16.22 -11.04
CA GLU A 35 10.67 -16.77 -9.79
C GLU A 35 9.56 -15.90 -9.19
N ASP A 36 9.73 -14.58 -9.20
CA ASP A 36 8.70 -13.63 -8.76
C ASP A 36 7.39 -13.81 -9.53
N LYS A 37 7.47 -13.95 -10.86
CA LYS A 37 6.31 -14.24 -11.71
C LYS A 37 5.62 -15.54 -11.29
N LYS A 38 6.37 -16.64 -11.10
CA LYS A 38 5.80 -17.94 -10.70
C LYS A 38 5.10 -17.86 -9.35
N VAL A 39 5.67 -17.18 -8.36
CA VAL A 39 5.05 -17.07 -7.04
C VAL A 39 3.80 -16.20 -7.08
N LEU A 40 3.78 -15.15 -7.91
CA LEU A 40 2.57 -14.34 -8.14
C LEU A 40 1.46 -15.14 -8.83
N GLU A 41 1.80 -15.92 -9.86
CA GLU A 41 0.87 -16.82 -10.55
C GLU A 41 0.28 -17.85 -9.58
N ARG A 42 1.11 -18.45 -8.71
CA ARG A 42 0.65 -19.36 -7.67
C ARG A 42 -0.31 -18.68 -6.69
N PHE A 43 0.00 -17.46 -6.25
CA PHE A 43 -0.84 -16.69 -5.34
C PHE A 43 -2.20 -16.36 -5.96
N THR A 44 -2.21 -15.80 -7.17
CA THR A 44 -3.44 -15.42 -7.89
C THR A 44 -4.30 -16.64 -8.22
N HIS A 45 -3.68 -17.77 -8.62
CA HIS A 45 -4.36 -19.03 -8.80
C HIS A 45 -4.99 -19.52 -7.48
N TRP A 46 -4.24 -19.50 -6.38
CA TRP A 46 -4.77 -19.88 -5.07
C TRP A 46 -6.01 -19.06 -4.71
N ILE A 47 -5.96 -17.73 -4.85
CA ILE A 47 -7.12 -16.84 -4.61
C ILE A 47 -8.32 -17.29 -5.45
N ALA A 48 -8.13 -17.53 -6.74
CA ALA A 48 -9.21 -17.94 -7.64
C ALA A 48 -9.86 -19.29 -7.25
N THR A 49 -9.11 -20.21 -6.62
CA THR A 49 -9.65 -21.51 -6.17
C THR A 49 -10.42 -21.45 -4.85
N GLN A 50 -10.35 -20.35 -4.10
CA GLN A 50 -11.01 -20.25 -2.79
C GLN A 50 -12.51 -19.96 -2.91
N THR A 51 -13.33 -21.00 -2.85
CA THR A 51 -14.80 -20.90 -2.79
C THR A 51 -15.29 -20.55 -1.38
N GLY A 52 -16.36 -19.75 -1.28
CA GLY A 52 -16.99 -19.37 0.00
C GLY A 52 -16.17 -18.42 0.90
N LYS A 53 -15.05 -17.90 0.40
CA LYS A 53 -14.23 -16.88 1.06
C LYS A 53 -14.29 -15.58 0.25
N ALA A 54 -14.08 -14.45 0.92
CA ALA A 54 -13.92 -13.14 0.29
C ALA A 54 -12.55 -12.56 0.66
N PHE A 55 -11.95 -11.80 -0.25
CA PHE A 55 -10.60 -11.26 -0.10
C PHE A 55 -10.55 -9.76 -0.38
N SER A 56 -9.75 -9.07 0.42
CA SER A 56 -9.18 -7.77 0.06
C SER A 56 -7.67 -7.93 -0.01
N ILE A 57 -7.05 -7.52 -1.11
CA ILE A 57 -5.63 -7.79 -1.37
C ILE A 57 -4.91 -6.47 -1.52
N PHE A 58 -3.81 -6.28 -0.80
CA PHE A 58 -2.94 -5.12 -0.95
C PHE A 58 -1.53 -5.56 -1.30
N PHE A 59 -1.10 -5.24 -2.51
CA PHE A 59 0.25 -5.47 -3.00
C PHE A 59 1.19 -4.40 -2.45
N THR A 60 2.19 -4.83 -1.68
CA THR A 60 3.24 -3.98 -1.08
C THR A 60 4.63 -4.42 -1.54
N PRO A 61 4.94 -4.31 -2.85
CA PRO A 61 6.21 -4.78 -3.41
C PRO A 61 7.40 -4.03 -2.78
N TRP A 62 8.58 -4.68 -2.72
CA TRP A 62 9.81 -3.99 -2.34
C TRP A 62 10.36 -3.12 -3.48
N GLY A 63 9.91 -3.36 -4.71
CA GLY A 63 10.29 -2.65 -5.92
C GLY A 63 9.11 -1.99 -6.62
N GLU A 64 9.29 -1.60 -7.88
CA GLU A 64 8.18 -1.08 -8.70
C GLU A 64 7.58 -2.22 -9.51
N ALA A 65 6.37 -2.64 -9.15
CA ALA A 65 5.72 -3.79 -9.75
C ALA A 65 5.07 -3.48 -11.11
N LEU A 66 4.54 -2.27 -11.31
CA LEU A 66 3.74 -1.95 -12.49
C LEU A 66 4.55 -1.73 -13.77
N ILE A 67 5.87 -1.80 -13.72
CA ILE A 67 6.73 -1.85 -14.92
C ILE A 67 6.77 -3.26 -15.54
N TYR A 68 6.18 -4.26 -14.89
CA TYR A 68 6.15 -5.65 -15.35
C TYR A 68 4.73 -6.08 -15.72
N ASP A 69 4.57 -6.67 -16.91
CA ASP A 69 3.28 -7.10 -17.47
C ASP A 69 2.56 -8.13 -16.58
N TRP A 70 3.28 -9.09 -15.98
CA TRP A 70 2.67 -10.12 -15.13
C TRP A 70 1.97 -9.56 -13.88
N TYR A 71 2.40 -8.41 -13.34
CA TYR A 71 1.67 -7.73 -12.28
C TYR A 71 0.41 -7.04 -12.81
N GLN A 72 0.50 -6.42 -13.99
CA GLN A 72 -0.64 -5.77 -14.65
C GLN A 72 -1.74 -6.80 -14.98
N GLU A 73 -1.35 -7.95 -15.52
CA GLU A 73 -2.23 -9.09 -15.79
C GLU A 73 -2.84 -9.64 -14.50
N ALA A 74 -2.02 -9.89 -13.46
CA ALA A 74 -2.51 -10.39 -12.17
C ALA A 74 -3.53 -9.45 -11.51
N LEU A 75 -3.28 -8.14 -11.52
CA LEU A 75 -4.21 -7.15 -10.97
C LEU A 75 -5.50 -7.07 -11.78
N THR A 76 -5.40 -7.11 -13.10
CA THR A 76 -6.56 -7.17 -14.00
C THR A 76 -7.42 -8.38 -13.68
N ASP A 77 -6.82 -9.57 -13.64
CA ASP A 77 -7.51 -10.82 -13.36
C ASP A 77 -8.16 -10.84 -11.98
N LEU A 78 -7.43 -10.39 -10.94
CA LEU A 78 -7.94 -10.30 -9.57
C LEU A 78 -9.11 -9.33 -9.46
N SER A 79 -9.08 -8.21 -10.18
CA SER A 79 -10.15 -7.20 -10.15
C SER A 79 -11.50 -7.73 -10.64
N HIS A 80 -11.51 -8.80 -11.44
CA HIS A 80 -12.72 -9.44 -11.94
C HIS A 80 -13.15 -10.68 -11.15
N LYS A 81 -12.39 -11.13 -10.14
CA LYS A 81 -12.77 -12.34 -9.39
C LYS A 81 -13.94 -12.06 -8.46
N PRO A 82 -15.00 -12.89 -8.46
CA PRO A 82 -16.19 -12.66 -7.62
C PRO A 82 -15.91 -12.77 -6.12
N ASN A 83 -14.81 -13.41 -5.73
CA ASN A 83 -14.37 -13.52 -4.34
C ASN A 83 -13.37 -12.43 -3.93
N VAL A 84 -13.04 -11.47 -4.80
CA VAL A 84 -12.16 -10.33 -4.50
C VAL A 84 -12.99 -9.06 -4.42
N GLN A 85 -13.09 -8.50 -3.21
CA GLN A 85 -13.83 -7.26 -2.95
C GLN A 85 -12.98 -6.01 -3.21
N LYS A 86 -11.67 -6.13 -3.04
CA LYS A 86 -10.71 -5.04 -3.25
C LYS A 86 -9.37 -5.62 -3.63
N VAL A 87 -8.72 -5.03 -4.62
CA VAL A 87 -7.30 -5.23 -4.90
C VAL A 87 -6.64 -3.85 -5.01
N ALA A 88 -5.60 -3.63 -4.23
CA ALA A 88 -4.85 -2.37 -4.23
C ALA A 88 -3.37 -2.64 -4.42
N ILE A 89 -2.62 -1.66 -4.96
CA ILE A 89 -1.16 -1.78 -5.11
C ILE A 89 -0.44 -0.47 -4.80
N GLN A 90 0.71 -0.57 -4.14
CA GLN A 90 1.68 0.53 -4.03
C GLN A 90 2.51 0.64 -5.30
N THR A 91 2.60 1.84 -5.86
CA THR A 91 3.34 2.13 -7.08
C THR A 91 3.90 3.56 -7.05
N ASN A 92 5.03 3.78 -7.72
CA ASN A 92 5.54 5.10 -8.08
C ASN A 92 4.86 5.70 -9.33
N LEU A 93 3.96 4.92 -9.95
CA LEU A 93 3.14 5.26 -11.11
C LEU A 93 3.92 5.55 -12.41
N SER A 94 5.12 4.96 -12.54
CA SER A 94 6.00 5.15 -13.69
C SER A 94 5.79 4.17 -14.84
N GLY A 95 5.07 3.07 -14.61
CA GLY A 95 4.75 2.06 -15.64
C GLY A 95 3.73 2.56 -16.66
N ASP A 96 3.62 1.85 -17.78
CA ASP A 96 2.51 2.07 -18.71
C ASP A 96 1.18 1.69 -18.07
N LEU A 97 0.16 2.53 -18.25
CA LEU A 97 -1.19 2.32 -17.73
C LEU A 97 -2.17 1.87 -18.82
N GLY A 98 -1.74 1.54 -20.04
CA GLY A 98 -2.61 1.08 -21.12
C GLY A 98 -3.44 -0.17 -20.77
N TRP A 99 -3.01 -0.97 -19.79
CA TRP A 99 -3.70 -2.17 -19.30
C TRP A 99 -4.93 -1.86 -18.43
N VAL A 100 -5.02 -0.69 -17.81
CA VAL A 100 -6.11 -0.37 -16.87
C VAL A 100 -7.48 -0.35 -17.54
N LYS A 101 -7.53 -0.14 -18.87
CA LYS A 101 -8.76 -0.25 -19.67
C LYS A 101 -9.43 -1.63 -19.59
N SER A 102 -8.68 -2.67 -19.25
CA SER A 102 -9.16 -4.05 -19.13
C SER A 102 -9.48 -4.43 -17.69
N ALA A 103 -9.11 -3.61 -16.70
CA ALA A 103 -9.33 -3.87 -15.29
C ALA A 103 -10.66 -3.30 -14.79
N ASN A 104 -11.15 -3.81 -13.66
CA ASN A 104 -12.37 -3.33 -13.03
C ASN A 104 -12.08 -2.17 -12.05
N PRO A 105 -12.54 -0.93 -12.32
CA PRO A 105 -12.28 0.23 -11.46
C PRO A 105 -13.05 0.21 -10.13
N GLU A 106 -14.06 -0.64 -9.98
CA GLU A 106 -14.80 -0.75 -8.71
C GLU A 106 -13.99 -1.51 -7.65
N THR A 107 -13.19 -2.50 -8.08
CA THR A 107 -12.44 -3.39 -7.20
C THR A 107 -10.94 -3.06 -7.16
N LEU A 108 -10.35 -2.57 -8.26
CA LEU A 108 -8.94 -2.18 -8.34
C LEU A 108 -8.74 -0.73 -7.87
N ALA A 109 -7.72 -0.52 -7.03
CA ALA A 109 -7.32 0.79 -6.55
C ALA A 109 -5.79 0.96 -6.50
N PHE A 110 -5.33 2.21 -6.42
CA PHE A 110 -3.89 2.52 -6.43
C PHE A 110 -3.47 3.37 -5.22
N TRP A 111 -2.33 3.03 -4.65
CA TRP A 111 -1.58 3.86 -3.74
C TRP A 111 -0.37 4.39 -4.52
N ALA A 112 -0.49 5.61 -5.07
CA ALA A 112 0.53 6.21 -5.91
C ALA A 112 1.46 7.12 -5.09
N THR A 113 2.77 7.03 -5.31
CA THR A 113 3.75 7.90 -4.64
C THR A 113 4.51 8.73 -5.67
N PHE A 114 4.47 10.05 -5.51
CA PHE A 114 5.25 11.00 -6.28
C PHE A 114 6.66 11.15 -5.70
N HIS A 115 7.65 11.08 -6.59
CA HIS A 115 9.07 11.19 -6.25
C HIS A 115 9.69 12.38 -7.02
N PRO A 116 9.73 13.59 -6.43
CA PRO A 116 10.16 14.83 -7.10
C PRO A 116 11.54 14.77 -7.79
N GLU A 117 12.41 13.88 -7.33
CA GLU A 117 13.78 13.70 -7.85
C GLU A 117 13.86 12.75 -9.05
N TRP A 118 12.78 12.01 -9.35
CA TRP A 118 12.77 10.92 -10.34
C TRP A 118 11.80 11.12 -11.49
N VAL A 119 10.78 11.96 -11.31
CA VAL A 119 9.77 12.22 -12.33
C VAL A 119 9.32 13.67 -12.25
N SER A 120 9.06 14.27 -13.41
CA SER A 120 8.47 15.59 -13.42
C SER A 120 7.04 15.52 -12.87
N ARG A 121 6.61 16.57 -12.17
CA ARG A 121 5.23 16.66 -11.69
C ARG A 121 4.22 16.58 -12.82
N ALA A 122 4.53 17.15 -13.99
CA ALA A 122 3.67 17.11 -15.17
C ALA A 122 3.44 15.66 -15.65
N ASP A 123 4.51 14.86 -15.72
CA ASP A 123 4.43 13.46 -16.14
C ASP A 123 3.67 12.62 -15.10
N PHE A 124 3.96 12.80 -13.82
CA PHE A 124 3.23 12.10 -12.75
C PHE A 124 1.73 12.44 -12.73
N LEU A 125 1.39 13.73 -12.89
CA LEU A 125 0.00 14.17 -13.01
C LEU A 125 -0.67 13.65 -14.28
N SER A 126 0.08 13.43 -15.37
CA SER A 126 -0.48 12.80 -16.57
C SER A 126 -0.94 11.37 -16.29
N GLN A 127 -0.16 10.60 -15.52
CA GLN A 127 -0.53 9.25 -15.09
C GLN A 127 -1.73 9.26 -14.12
N CYS A 128 -1.78 10.23 -13.21
CA CYS A 128 -2.93 10.43 -12.33
C CYS A 128 -4.22 10.72 -13.12
N ARG A 129 -4.14 11.54 -14.18
CA ARG A 129 -5.28 11.83 -15.05
C ARG A 129 -5.79 10.58 -15.77
N ILE A 130 -4.90 9.70 -16.23
CA ILE A 130 -5.31 8.41 -16.83
C ILE A 130 -6.15 7.61 -15.83
N LEU A 131 -5.68 7.44 -14.58
CA LEU A 131 -6.45 6.73 -13.56
C LEU A 131 -7.82 7.37 -13.28
N ASP A 132 -7.86 8.71 -13.19
CA ASP A 132 -9.09 9.46 -12.93
C ASP A 132 -10.10 9.42 -14.10
N ASP A 133 -9.61 9.46 -15.34
CA ASP A 133 -10.43 9.33 -16.55
C ASP A 133 -11.12 7.98 -16.63
N PHE A 134 -10.40 6.90 -16.27
CA PHE A 134 -10.95 5.55 -16.16
C PHE A 134 -11.66 5.25 -14.82
N LYS A 135 -11.84 6.27 -13.95
CA LYS A 135 -12.59 6.19 -12.69
C LYS A 135 -12.02 5.22 -11.66
N PHE A 136 -10.72 4.94 -11.70
CA PHE A 136 -10.06 4.18 -10.65
C PHE A 136 -9.98 4.99 -9.36
N ARG A 137 -10.10 4.32 -8.22
CA ARG A 137 -9.82 4.91 -6.92
C ARG A 137 -8.31 4.94 -6.70
N PHE A 138 -7.77 6.09 -6.35
CA PHE A 138 -6.36 6.18 -5.98
C PHE A 138 -6.10 7.30 -4.97
N SER A 139 -5.06 7.10 -4.17
CA SER A 139 -4.44 8.17 -3.39
C SER A 139 -3.09 8.54 -3.97
N VAL A 140 -2.69 9.79 -3.77
CA VAL A 140 -1.35 10.27 -4.11
C VAL A 140 -0.62 10.58 -2.82
N GLY A 141 0.68 10.33 -2.77
CA GLY A 141 1.48 10.90 -1.72
C GLY A 141 2.92 11.12 -2.04
N VAL A 142 3.62 11.70 -1.07
CA VAL A 142 4.96 12.24 -1.22
C VAL A 142 5.66 12.20 0.13
N VAL A 143 6.98 12.00 0.12
CA VAL A 143 7.76 12.03 1.37
C VAL A 143 7.94 13.47 1.84
N GLY A 144 7.60 13.75 3.10
CA GLY A 144 7.57 15.09 3.69
C GLY A 144 8.94 15.64 4.06
N PHE A 145 9.83 15.78 3.09
CA PHE A 145 11.08 16.50 3.27
C PHE A 145 10.88 18.01 3.06
N VAL A 146 11.52 18.84 3.88
CA VAL A 146 11.47 20.31 3.75
C VAL A 146 11.90 20.79 2.37
N LYS A 147 12.91 20.13 1.77
CA LYS A 147 13.38 20.43 0.40
C LYS A 147 12.29 20.26 -0.68
N PHE A 148 11.24 19.48 -0.41
CA PHE A 148 10.15 19.24 -1.36
C PHE A 148 8.93 20.13 -1.14
N LYS A 149 8.91 21.05 -0.16
CA LYS A 149 7.72 21.87 0.14
C LYS A 149 7.15 22.60 -1.08
N ALA A 150 8.01 23.23 -1.89
CA ALA A 150 7.57 23.93 -3.10
C ALA A 150 6.87 22.95 -4.07
N GLU A 151 7.47 21.79 -4.31
CA GLU A 151 6.89 20.79 -5.22
C GLU A 151 5.61 20.16 -4.65
N ILE A 152 5.53 19.95 -3.34
CA ILE A 152 4.33 19.42 -2.67
C ILE A 152 3.16 20.41 -2.79
N ALA A 153 3.41 21.70 -2.56
CA ALA A 153 2.38 22.74 -2.71
C ALA A 153 1.89 22.79 -4.16
N ALA A 154 2.82 22.76 -5.11
CA ALA A 154 2.53 22.80 -6.53
C ALA A 154 1.79 21.53 -7.00
N LEU A 155 2.15 20.35 -6.47
CA LEU A 155 1.42 19.09 -6.70
C LEU A 155 -0.01 19.20 -6.19
N ARG A 156 -0.24 19.71 -4.97
CA ARG A 156 -1.59 19.85 -4.43
C ARG A 156 -2.45 20.80 -5.28
N GLN A 157 -1.88 21.89 -5.79
CA GLN A 157 -2.59 22.86 -6.63
C GLN A 157 -3.05 22.27 -7.97
N GLU A 158 -2.23 21.42 -8.59
CA GLU A 158 -2.53 20.86 -9.92
C GLU A 158 -3.24 19.49 -9.87
N LEU A 159 -3.10 18.74 -8.77
CA LEU A 159 -3.79 17.47 -8.57
C LEU A 159 -5.30 17.73 -8.36
N PRO A 160 -6.20 16.98 -9.02
CA PRO A 160 -7.64 17.16 -8.85
C PRO A 160 -8.05 17.16 -7.37
N PRO A 161 -8.88 18.13 -6.91
CA PRO A 161 -9.17 18.30 -5.48
C PRO A 161 -9.79 17.08 -4.80
N HIS A 162 -10.50 16.23 -5.56
CA HIS A 162 -11.13 15.02 -5.04
C HIS A 162 -10.13 13.87 -4.79
N ILE A 163 -8.91 13.96 -5.30
CA ILE A 163 -7.85 12.98 -5.04
C ILE A 163 -7.14 13.37 -3.75
N TYR A 164 -7.17 12.47 -2.78
CA TYR A 164 -6.50 12.66 -1.51
C TYR A 164 -4.97 12.65 -1.69
N LEU A 165 -4.32 13.71 -1.19
CA LEU A 165 -2.87 13.85 -1.15
C LEU A 165 -2.40 13.65 0.29
N TRP A 166 -1.65 12.57 0.54
CA TRP A 166 -1.04 12.33 1.83
C TRP A 166 0.46 12.64 1.83
N ILE A 167 0.98 13.03 2.99
CA ILE A 167 2.41 13.27 3.18
C ILE A 167 2.95 12.20 4.13
N ASN A 168 3.99 11.50 3.71
CA ASN A 168 4.66 10.53 4.57
C ASN A 168 5.72 11.24 5.41
N ALA A 169 5.48 11.31 6.71
CA ALA A 169 6.37 11.93 7.69
C ALA A 169 7.73 11.21 7.73
N VAL A 170 8.79 12.00 7.70
CA VAL A 170 10.15 11.52 7.88
C VAL A 170 10.43 11.41 9.36
N LYS A 171 10.03 10.27 9.97
CA LYS A 171 9.99 10.11 11.43
C LYS A 171 11.30 10.46 12.15
N ARG A 172 12.44 10.15 11.53
CA ARG A 172 13.78 10.48 12.04
C ARG A 172 14.08 11.99 12.15
N GLU A 173 13.36 12.82 11.40
CA GLU A 173 13.54 14.28 11.32
C GLU A 173 12.47 15.04 12.12
N LEU A 174 11.48 14.35 12.70
CA LEU A 174 10.35 14.98 13.41
C LEU A 174 10.77 15.82 14.61
N THR A 175 11.78 15.38 15.35
CA THR A 175 12.28 16.11 16.53
C THR A 175 12.97 17.43 16.16
N THR A 176 13.46 17.55 14.93
CA THR A 176 14.14 18.73 14.39
C THR A 176 13.28 19.52 13.41
N LEU A 177 12.08 19.03 13.08
CA LEU A 177 11.19 19.67 12.12
C LEU A 177 10.64 20.97 12.72
N ALA A 178 10.84 22.09 12.02
CA ALA A 178 10.33 23.37 12.50
C ALA A 178 8.79 23.35 12.54
N LEU A 179 8.21 24.07 13.51
CA LEU A 179 6.75 24.15 13.66
C LEU A 179 6.06 24.64 12.38
N ALA A 180 6.66 25.63 11.69
CA ALA A 180 6.14 26.14 10.43
C ALA A 180 6.17 25.10 9.29
N ASP A 181 7.14 24.19 9.28
CA ASP A 181 7.19 23.09 8.31
C ASP A 181 6.15 22.02 8.62
N ARG A 182 5.96 21.70 9.91
CA ARG A 182 4.88 20.81 10.35
C ARG A 182 3.51 21.36 9.97
N GLN A 183 3.25 22.62 10.29
CA GLN A 183 2.00 23.30 9.93
C GLN A 183 1.77 23.33 8.42
N PHE A 184 2.83 23.54 7.63
CA PHE A 184 2.75 23.46 6.18
C PHE A 184 2.29 22.07 5.72
N PHE A 185 2.84 20.99 6.27
CA PHE A 185 2.41 19.63 5.91
C PHE A 185 0.97 19.34 6.35
N GLU A 186 0.57 19.76 7.55
CA GLU A 186 -0.79 19.58 8.08
C GLU A 186 -1.84 20.38 7.27
N GLN A 187 -1.47 21.51 6.66
CA GLN A 187 -2.33 22.27 5.76
C GLN A 187 -2.60 21.55 4.43
N ILE A 188 -1.66 20.72 3.96
CA ILE A 188 -1.79 19.97 2.70
C ILE A 188 -2.44 18.61 2.94
N ASP A 189 -2.05 17.92 4.02
CA ASP A 189 -2.59 16.64 4.46
C ASP A 189 -3.18 16.79 5.87
N PRO A 190 -4.50 16.98 6.01
CA PRO A 190 -5.17 17.10 7.32
C PRO A 190 -4.95 15.90 8.25
N LEU A 191 -4.56 14.75 7.69
CA LEU A 191 -4.28 13.53 8.44
C LEU A 191 -2.76 13.28 8.62
N TYR A 192 -1.91 14.27 8.32
CA TYR A 192 -0.45 14.15 8.47
C TYR A 192 -0.05 13.72 9.88
N TYR A 193 -0.75 14.24 10.90
CA TYR A 193 -0.53 13.90 12.30
C TYR A 193 -0.63 12.39 12.58
N LEU A 194 -1.47 11.65 11.84
CA LEU A 194 -1.56 10.20 12.03
C LEU A 194 -0.24 9.50 11.71
N ASN A 195 0.56 10.08 10.81
CA ASN A 195 1.83 9.52 10.37
C ASN A 195 3.03 10.02 11.18
N THR A 196 2.86 10.99 12.09
CA THR A 196 3.95 11.50 12.94
C THR A 196 4.21 10.67 14.19
N GLU A 197 3.35 9.70 14.49
CA GLU A 197 3.38 8.98 15.76
C GLU A 197 4.12 7.64 15.72
N TYR A 198 4.63 7.27 16.90
CA TYR A 198 5.02 5.89 17.25
C TYR A 198 3.98 5.35 18.23
N TYR A 199 2.90 4.79 17.68
CA TYR A 199 1.77 4.31 18.48
C TYR A 199 2.19 3.17 19.41
N PRO A 200 1.94 3.24 20.72
CA PRO A 200 2.09 2.10 21.61
C PRO A 200 1.29 0.92 21.08
N SER A 201 1.91 -0.24 20.96
CA SER A 201 1.25 -1.43 20.44
C SER A 201 1.41 -2.67 21.31
N LEU A 202 2.41 -2.74 22.18
CA LEU A 202 2.63 -3.93 23.00
C LEU A 202 1.40 -4.25 23.85
N GLY A 203 0.87 -5.45 23.72
CA GLY A 203 -0.31 -5.89 24.45
C GLY A 203 -1.65 -5.36 23.92
N TYR A 204 -1.65 -4.45 22.94
CA TYR A 204 -2.89 -3.95 22.33
C TYR A 204 -3.46 -4.89 21.27
N SER A 205 -4.78 -4.88 21.13
CA SER A 205 -5.51 -5.57 20.06
C SER A 205 -5.17 -4.97 18.69
N CYS A 206 -5.03 -5.86 17.71
CA CYS A 206 -4.72 -5.52 16.33
C CYS A 206 -5.32 -6.59 15.43
N ARG A 207 -5.97 -6.17 14.33
CA ARG A 207 -6.57 -7.09 13.34
C ARG A 207 -5.54 -8.01 12.64
N ALA A 208 -4.26 -7.66 12.75
CA ALA A 208 -3.13 -8.41 12.23
C ALA A 208 -2.98 -9.79 12.91
N GLY A 209 -3.15 -10.85 12.13
CA GLY A 209 -3.09 -12.25 12.54
C GLY A 209 -4.44 -12.96 12.63
N SER A 210 -5.56 -12.25 12.45
CA SER A 210 -6.92 -12.83 12.47
C SER A 210 -7.71 -12.50 11.20
N SER A 211 -7.99 -11.23 10.95
CA SER A 211 -8.74 -10.76 9.78
C SER A 211 -7.85 -10.05 8.74
N VAL A 212 -6.63 -9.69 9.13
CA VAL A 212 -5.59 -9.15 8.25
C VAL A 212 -4.31 -9.97 8.42
N ILE A 213 -3.66 -10.36 7.34
CA ILE A 213 -2.35 -11.04 7.38
C ILE A 213 -1.43 -10.47 6.31
N SER A 214 -0.13 -10.58 6.51
CA SER A 214 0.83 -10.43 5.41
C SER A 214 1.25 -11.79 4.88
N VAL A 215 1.45 -11.89 3.57
CA VAL A 215 1.87 -13.12 2.89
C VAL A 215 3.09 -12.83 2.03
N ASP A 216 4.15 -13.58 2.28
CA ASP A 216 5.37 -13.57 1.47
C ASP A 216 5.16 -14.44 0.19
N GLY A 217 5.99 -14.26 -0.85
CA GLY A 217 5.82 -14.98 -2.13
C GLY A 217 5.76 -16.51 -2.02
N ASP A 218 6.49 -17.10 -1.08
CA ASP A 218 6.45 -18.56 -0.82
C ASP A 218 5.17 -19.04 -0.10
N GLY A 219 4.25 -18.12 0.21
CA GLY A 219 3.01 -18.36 0.93
C GLY A 219 3.11 -18.23 2.44
N THR A 220 4.29 -17.93 2.99
CA THR A 220 4.45 -17.77 4.44
C THR A 220 3.53 -16.67 4.95
N MET A 221 2.64 -17.03 5.87
CA MET A 221 1.72 -16.11 6.52
C MET A 221 2.38 -15.53 7.77
N ARG A 222 2.24 -14.22 7.94
CA ARG A 222 2.61 -13.49 9.15
C ARG A 222 1.46 -12.62 9.58
N ARG A 223 1.52 -12.15 10.83
CA ARG A 223 0.55 -11.18 11.33
C ARG A 223 0.60 -9.89 10.53
N CYS A 224 1.81 -9.36 10.32
CA CYS A 224 2.09 -8.18 9.50
C CYS A 224 3.56 -8.22 9.05
N HIS A 225 3.97 -7.30 8.18
CA HIS A 225 5.36 -7.22 7.67
C HIS A 225 6.41 -6.93 8.76
N PHE A 226 6.02 -6.52 9.96
CA PHE A 226 6.92 -6.09 11.03
C PHE A 226 7.11 -7.13 12.14
N ILE A 227 6.33 -8.21 12.13
CA ILE A 227 6.47 -9.32 13.08
C ILE A 227 6.94 -10.54 12.30
N LYS A 228 8.19 -10.94 12.55
CA LYS A 228 8.88 -11.99 11.77
C LYS A 228 8.38 -13.41 12.04
N GLU A 229 7.68 -13.65 13.14
CA GLU A 229 7.20 -14.99 13.48
C GLU A 229 6.12 -15.43 12.48
N PRO A 230 6.28 -16.59 11.80
CA PRO A 230 5.23 -17.16 10.96
C PRO A 230 4.00 -17.55 11.77
N ILE A 231 2.82 -17.49 11.16
CA ILE A 231 1.56 -18.00 11.73
C ILE A 231 0.95 -19.15 10.90
N GLY A 232 1.61 -19.57 9.83
CA GLY A 232 1.18 -20.64 8.92
C GLY A 232 1.70 -20.42 7.50
N ASN A 233 1.22 -21.23 6.55
CA ASN A 233 1.42 -21.02 5.12
C ASN A 233 0.07 -21.03 4.39
N LEU A 234 -0.13 -20.08 3.47
CA LEU A 234 -1.38 -19.88 2.72
C LEU A 234 -1.80 -21.11 1.93
N TYR A 235 -0.82 -21.90 1.48
CA TYR A 235 -1.03 -23.06 0.64
C TYR A 235 -1.33 -24.34 1.43
N ASP A 236 -1.27 -24.29 2.77
CA ASP A 236 -1.65 -25.42 3.62
C ASP A 236 -3.17 -25.57 3.68
N ARG A 237 -3.67 -26.81 3.69
CA ARG A 237 -5.11 -27.10 3.76
C ARG A 237 -5.77 -26.50 5.02
N ASN A 238 -5.01 -26.37 6.10
CA ASN A 238 -5.44 -25.88 7.39
C ASN A 238 -4.93 -24.47 7.72
N PHE A 239 -4.52 -23.67 6.73
CA PHE A 239 -3.97 -22.31 6.94
C PHE A 239 -4.84 -21.44 7.88
N ALA A 240 -6.17 -21.61 7.82
CA ALA A 240 -7.12 -20.87 8.62
C ALA A 240 -7.00 -21.13 10.14
N GLN A 241 -6.38 -22.23 10.58
CA GLN A 241 -6.11 -22.50 12.01
C GLN A 241 -5.13 -21.47 12.61
N GLY A 242 -4.31 -20.83 11.79
CA GLY A 242 -3.41 -19.76 12.22
C GLY A 242 -4.09 -18.41 12.43
N LEU A 243 -5.36 -18.26 12.01
CA LEU A 243 -6.10 -17.00 12.02
C LEU A 243 -6.88 -16.81 13.31
N PHE A 244 -6.30 -16.11 14.28
CA PHE A 244 -6.96 -15.78 15.54
C PHE A 244 -6.34 -14.55 16.21
N ASP A 245 -7.11 -13.91 17.07
CA ASP A 245 -6.71 -12.66 17.72
C ASP A 245 -5.53 -12.88 18.66
N ARG A 246 -4.57 -11.95 18.58
CA ARG A 246 -3.38 -11.95 19.42
C ARG A 246 -3.02 -10.51 19.76
N PRO A 247 -2.65 -10.20 21.01
CA PRO A 247 -2.05 -8.91 21.33
C PRO A 247 -0.78 -8.67 20.50
N CYS A 248 -0.50 -7.44 20.10
CA CYS A 248 0.72 -7.12 19.36
C CYS A 248 1.97 -7.31 20.26
N SER A 249 3.05 -7.84 19.68
CA SER A 249 4.31 -8.14 20.37
C SER A 249 5.36 -7.03 20.24
N ASN A 250 5.16 -6.07 19.33
CA ASN A 250 6.06 -4.93 19.15
C ASN A 250 5.73 -3.82 20.14
N ALA A 251 6.75 -3.13 20.64
CA ALA A 251 6.60 -1.97 21.54
C ALA A 251 5.74 -0.86 20.90
N THR A 252 6.07 -0.51 19.64
CA THR A 252 5.36 0.53 18.89
C THR A 252 5.08 0.12 17.44
N CYS A 253 4.05 0.72 16.85
CA CYS A 253 3.71 0.62 15.44
C CYS A 253 3.72 2.01 14.79
N HIS A 254 4.34 2.14 13.62
CA HIS A 254 4.64 3.45 13.04
C HIS A 254 4.52 3.51 11.51
N CYS A 255 4.27 2.38 10.84
CA CYS A 255 4.01 2.37 9.40
C CYS A 255 2.51 2.36 9.15
N HIS A 256 2.03 3.14 8.17
CA HIS A 256 0.61 3.25 7.86
C HIS A 256 -0.05 1.90 7.65
N ILE A 257 0.56 1.03 6.83
CA ILE A 257 0.05 -0.33 6.55
C ILE A 257 0.03 -1.25 7.79
N GLY A 258 0.61 -0.81 8.92
CA GLY A 258 0.57 -1.49 10.20
C GLY A 258 -0.43 -0.85 11.17
N TYR A 259 -0.24 0.44 11.49
CA TYR A 259 -1.00 1.08 12.57
C TYR A 259 -2.48 1.23 12.23
N VAL A 260 -2.87 1.25 10.95
CA VAL A 260 -4.29 1.27 10.54
C VAL A 260 -5.09 0.03 11.01
N HIS A 261 -4.40 -1.00 11.47
CA HIS A 261 -4.99 -2.22 12.01
C HIS A 261 -5.00 -2.28 13.55
N LEU A 262 -4.41 -1.30 14.25
CA LEU A 262 -4.56 -1.16 15.70
C LEU A 262 -5.98 -0.72 16.03
N GLU A 263 -6.70 -1.51 16.79
CA GLU A 263 -8.14 -1.32 16.96
C GLU A 263 -8.49 -0.07 17.75
N TYR A 264 -7.67 0.31 18.73
CA TYR A 264 -7.90 1.49 19.56
C TYR A 264 -7.77 2.82 18.79
N LEU A 265 -7.14 2.81 17.61
CA LEU A 265 -7.04 3.99 16.76
C LEU A 265 -8.29 4.22 15.90
N HIS A 266 -9.17 3.21 15.80
CA HIS A 266 -10.43 3.26 15.03
C HIS A 266 -10.26 3.77 13.58
N LEU A 267 -9.12 3.47 12.94
CA LEU A 267 -8.82 3.98 11.60
C LEU A 267 -9.63 3.31 10.48
N ASP A 268 -10.30 2.19 10.77
CA ASP A 268 -11.39 1.70 9.91
C ASP A 268 -12.53 2.71 9.79
N ARG A 269 -12.80 3.56 10.79
CA ARG A 269 -13.78 4.63 10.66
C ARG A 269 -13.29 5.77 9.79
N VAL A 270 -11.97 6.00 9.77
CA VAL A 270 -11.35 7.08 8.96
C VAL A 270 -11.30 6.69 7.49
N PHE A 271 -10.81 5.48 7.19
CA PHE A 271 -10.58 5.05 5.80
C PHE A 271 -11.69 4.14 5.24
N GLY A 272 -12.53 3.55 6.09
CA GLY A 272 -13.60 2.64 5.67
C GLY A 272 -13.08 1.50 4.77
N ASP A 273 -13.85 1.23 3.71
CA ASP A 273 -13.51 0.23 2.70
C ASP A 273 -12.29 0.60 1.83
N SER A 274 -11.76 1.82 1.99
CA SER A 274 -10.59 2.33 1.29
C SER A 274 -9.32 2.38 2.13
N ILE A 275 -9.26 1.58 3.21
CA ILE A 275 -8.09 1.48 4.09
C ILE A 275 -6.83 0.97 3.39
N LEU A 276 -6.96 0.17 2.33
CA LEU A 276 -5.82 -0.40 1.61
C LEU A 276 -5.18 0.61 0.66
N GLU A 277 -5.99 1.41 -0.02
CA GLU A 277 -5.53 2.48 -0.91
C GLU A 277 -5.33 3.83 -0.20
N ARG A 278 -5.46 3.89 1.14
CA ARG A 278 -5.29 5.09 1.97
C ARG A 278 -6.13 6.26 1.47
N ILE A 279 -7.43 6.06 1.26
CA ILE A 279 -8.36 7.15 0.93
C ILE A 279 -9.33 7.33 2.11
N PRO A 280 -9.31 8.47 2.81
CA PRO A 280 -10.20 8.71 3.93
C PRO A 280 -11.62 9.02 3.45
N GLN A 281 -12.60 8.82 4.35
CA GLN A 281 -13.95 9.31 4.14
C GLN A 281 -13.95 10.85 4.16
N LYS A 282 -14.81 11.46 3.33
CA LYS A 282 -14.83 12.92 3.12
C LYS A 282 -14.92 13.73 4.41
N GLN A 283 -15.70 13.25 5.39
CA GLN A 283 -15.87 13.91 6.68
C GLN A 283 -14.58 14.08 7.52
N PHE A 284 -13.47 13.43 7.14
CA PHE A 284 -12.16 13.57 7.78
C PHE A 284 -11.19 14.47 7.00
N LEU A 285 -11.66 15.11 5.93
CA LEU A 285 -10.88 16.04 5.10
C LEU A 285 -11.32 17.49 5.26
N ASP A 286 -12.43 17.74 5.95
CA ASP A 286 -13.05 19.05 6.17
C ASP A 286 -12.76 19.61 7.57
#